data_AF-A0A9X1ML05-F1
#
_entry.id   AF-A0A9X1ML05-F1
#
_cell.length_a   1.000
_cell.length_b   1.000
_cell.length_c   1.000
_cell.angle_alpha   90.00
_cell.angle_beta   90.00
_cell.angle_gamma   90.00
#
_symmetry.space_group_name_H-M   'P 1'
#
loop_
_entity.id
_entity.type
_entity.pdbx_description
1 polymer ?
#
loop_
_entity_poly.entity_id
_entity_poly.type
_entity_poly.pdbx_seq_one_letter_code
_entity_poly.pdbx_strand_id
1 'polypeptide(L)'
;MDTNLLTKKFAKLGARAKIRPPVNRRTGQISRPLVIDIGHDRLGEFFDIQANSDADVEVLGVQPKDRHLLLMVRQTADRAGLPDIKDKFLCGHDERHWFVAGVPEAAPVSSVVTAKEALKPDLVRDLESGKKGKRKNRNRRKTETFIRQGEWFFIPTPGGVDDEQLVRKNEPLRRGRGKPHLCEFLIRAGGTTVYVCGQHPNGLTEAERQTLLKRNPAADKWNWRVMQRDPTVFVRGRVSHADHATIHLDGWHRVAMNTENRSRAMASVAFLD
;
A
#
# COMPACT_ATOMS: atom_id res chain seq x y z
N MET A 1 -8.06 -0.63 -26.01
CA MET A 1 -7.99 -1.80 -25.10
C MET A 1 -8.86 -2.96 -25.62
N ASP A 2 -8.37 -4.21 -25.59
CA ASP A 2 -9.20 -5.42 -25.79
C ASP A 2 -9.73 -5.93 -24.43
N THR A 3 -11.02 -5.73 -24.19
CA THR A 3 -11.70 -6.12 -22.94
C THR A 3 -11.88 -7.63 -22.80
N ASN A 4 -12.03 -8.36 -23.91
CA ASN A 4 -12.17 -9.82 -23.90
C ASN A 4 -10.84 -10.48 -23.54
N LEU A 5 -9.73 -10.00 -24.10
CA LEU A 5 -8.39 -10.47 -23.74
C LEU A 5 -8.08 -10.18 -22.28
N LEU A 6 -8.36 -8.96 -21.79
CA LEU A 6 -8.12 -8.59 -20.40
C LEU A 6 -8.93 -9.48 -19.43
N THR A 7 -10.23 -9.67 -19.70
CA THR A 7 -11.09 -10.56 -18.91
C THR A 7 -10.56 -12.00 -18.88
N LYS A 8 -10.13 -12.54 -20.04
CA LYS A 8 -9.49 -13.87 -20.12
C LYS A 8 -8.19 -13.95 -19.31
N LYS A 9 -7.42 -12.87 -19.18
CA LYS A 9 -6.18 -12.85 -18.37
C LYS A 9 -6.47 -12.88 -16.86
N PHE A 10 -7.50 -12.18 -16.39
CA PHE A 10 -7.96 -12.28 -15.00
C PHE A 10 -8.59 -13.65 -14.69
N ALA A 11 -9.37 -14.22 -15.62
CA ALA A 11 -9.92 -15.56 -15.48
C ALA A 11 -8.84 -16.65 -15.28
N LYS A 12 -7.64 -16.48 -15.88
CA LYS A 12 -6.48 -17.36 -15.63
C LYS A 12 -5.94 -17.33 -14.19
N LEU A 13 -6.34 -16.37 -13.36
CA LEU A 13 -6.06 -16.34 -11.92
C LEU A 13 -7.13 -17.08 -11.10
N GLY A 14 -8.25 -17.44 -11.70
CA GLY A 14 -9.51 -17.72 -11.00
C GLY A 14 -10.26 -16.45 -10.58
N ALA A 15 -9.89 -15.27 -11.11
CA ALA A 15 -10.54 -14.00 -10.79
C ALA A 15 -11.66 -13.65 -11.78
N ARG A 16 -12.72 -13.01 -11.28
CA ARG A 16 -13.67 -12.27 -12.11
C ARG A 16 -13.15 -10.84 -12.29
N ALA A 17 -13.33 -10.29 -13.50
CA ALA A 17 -13.10 -8.88 -13.77
C ALA A 17 -14.33 -8.31 -14.48
N LYS A 18 -14.71 -7.08 -14.14
CA LYS A 18 -15.74 -6.31 -14.84
C LYS A 18 -15.09 -5.05 -15.37
N ILE A 19 -15.12 -4.89 -16.69
CA ILE A 19 -14.54 -3.73 -17.38
C ILE A 19 -15.69 -2.84 -17.83
N ARG A 20 -15.64 -1.56 -17.48
CA ARG A 20 -16.70 -0.59 -17.77
C ARG A 20 -16.12 0.80 -18.08
N PRO A 21 -16.88 1.68 -18.77
CA PRO A 21 -16.51 3.08 -18.88
C PRO A 21 -16.35 3.73 -17.49
N PRO A 22 -15.57 4.82 -17.37
CA PRO A 22 -15.45 5.55 -16.12
C PRO A 22 -16.80 6.18 -15.77
N VAL A 23 -17.24 6.05 -14.52
CA VAL A 23 -18.39 6.83 -14.05
C VAL A 23 -17.90 8.26 -13.83
N ASN A 24 -18.46 9.23 -14.56
CA ASN A 24 -18.16 10.66 -14.40
C ASN A 24 -18.30 11.10 -12.94
N ARG A 25 -17.18 11.14 -12.20
CA ARG A 25 -17.11 11.75 -10.87
C ARG A 25 -17.02 13.26 -11.06
N ARG A 26 -17.86 13.99 -10.32
CA ARG A 26 -18.03 15.44 -10.45
C ARG A 26 -16.68 16.17 -10.40
N THR A 27 -16.49 17.07 -11.37
CA THR A 27 -15.58 18.24 -11.38
C THR A 27 -14.39 18.22 -10.41
N GLY A 28 -13.18 18.00 -10.93
CA GLY A 28 -11.92 18.36 -10.24
C GLY A 28 -10.92 17.24 -10.02
N GLN A 29 -11.27 15.97 -10.22
CA GLN A 29 -10.28 14.90 -10.27
C GLN A 29 -9.59 14.87 -11.65
N ILE A 30 -8.26 14.80 -11.66
CA ILE A 30 -7.45 14.55 -12.86
C ILE A 30 -8.01 13.30 -13.56
N SER A 31 -8.33 13.42 -14.86
CA SER A 31 -8.83 12.30 -15.66
C SER A 31 -7.79 11.18 -15.67
N ARG A 32 -8.02 10.12 -14.90
CA ARG A 32 -7.17 8.93 -14.91
C ARG A 32 -7.68 7.98 -15.99
N PRO A 33 -6.82 7.52 -16.92
CA PRO A 33 -7.25 6.62 -18.00
C PRO A 33 -7.70 5.25 -17.48
N LEU A 34 -7.23 4.87 -16.28
CA LEU A 34 -7.67 3.67 -15.57
C LEU A 34 -7.90 3.99 -14.08
N VAL A 35 -8.99 3.46 -13.54
CA VAL A 35 -9.20 3.20 -12.12
C VAL A 35 -9.47 1.71 -11.97
N ILE A 36 -8.74 1.05 -11.08
CA ILE A 36 -8.88 -0.38 -10.79
C ILE A 36 -8.98 -0.60 -9.29
N ASP A 37 -10.00 -1.33 -8.86
CA ASP A 37 -10.36 -1.55 -7.45
C ASP A 37 -11.00 -2.95 -7.27
N ILE A 38 -11.30 -3.35 -6.04
CA ILE A 38 -12.03 -4.60 -5.74
C ILE A 38 -13.50 -4.29 -5.47
N GLY A 39 -14.36 -4.74 -6.39
CA GLY A 39 -15.80 -4.74 -6.22
C GLY A 39 -16.30 -6.02 -5.55
N HIS A 40 -17.50 -5.97 -4.98
CA HIS A 40 -18.18 -7.13 -4.39
C HIS A 40 -19.63 -7.21 -4.89
N ASP A 41 -20.10 -8.42 -5.17
CA ASP A 41 -21.49 -8.74 -5.52
C ASP A 41 -21.93 -10.09 -4.92
N ARG A 42 -23.15 -10.55 -5.24
CA ARG A 42 -23.69 -11.83 -4.74
C ARG A 42 -22.87 -13.07 -5.12
N LEU A 43 -21.93 -12.95 -6.06
CA LEU A 43 -21.01 -14.02 -6.48
C LEU A 43 -19.59 -13.81 -5.91
N GLY A 44 -19.45 -12.94 -4.89
CA GLY A 44 -18.22 -12.63 -4.19
C GLY A 44 -17.50 -11.40 -4.74
N GLU A 45 -16.17 -11.39 -4.63
CA GLU A 45 -15.33 -10.30 -5.11
C GLU A 45 -15.02 -10.39 -6.62
N PHE A 46 -14.68 -9.25 -7.22
CA PHE A 46 -14.23 -9.10 -8.60
C PHE A 46 -13.35 -7.86 -8.76
N PHE A 47 -12.46 -7.85 -9.74
CA PHE A 47 -11.73 -6.63 -10.12
C PHE A 47 -12.68 -5.70 -10.89
N ASP A 48 -12.96 -4.52 -10.34
CA ASP A 48 -13.70 -3.45 -11.00
C ASP A 48 -12.72 -2.57 -11.76
N ILE A 49 -12.81 -2.56 -13.09
CA ILE A 49 -11.87 -1.89 -13.99
C ILE A 49 -12.64 -0.82 -14.77
N GLN A 50 -12.48 0.43 -14.36
CA GLN A 50 -13.01 1.61 -15.03
C GLN A 50 -11.93 2.19 -15.95
N ALA A 51 -12.16 2.16 -17.25
CA ALA A 51 -11.17 2.55 -18.25
C ALA A 51 -11.77 3.50 -19.29
N ASN A 52 -11.02 4.53 -19.68
CA ASN A 52 -11.35 5.29 -20.88
C ASN A 52 -11.19 4.41 -22.14
N SER A 53 -11.87 4.76 -23.24
CA SER A 53 -11.80 4.00 -24.50
C SER A 53 -10.41 4.00 -25.15
N ASP A 54 -9.64 5.07 -24.93
CA ASP A 54 -8.28 5.32 -25.41
C ASP A 54 -7.19 4.74 -24.49
N ALA A 55 -7.54 4.18 -23.35
CA ALA A 55 -6.56 3.63 -22.41
C ALA A 55 -5.75 2.48 -23.04
N ASP A 56 -4.43 2.66 -23.13
CA ASP A 56 -3.48 1.61 -23.49
C ASP A 56 -3.17 0.77 -22.24
N VAL A 57 -3.69 -0.45 -22.22
CA VAL A 57 -3.67 -1.36 -21.06
C VAL A 57 -3.09 -2.70 -21.48
N GLU A 58 -1.96 -3.07 -20.86
CA GLU A 58 -1.19 -4.28 -21.17
C GLU A 58 -1.04 -5.19 -19.94
N VAL A 59 -1.14 -6.50 -20.14
CA VAL A 59 -0.85 -7.50 -19.10
C VAL A 59 0.57 -8.05 -19.29
N LEU A 60 1.52 -7.47 -18.54
CA LEU A 60 2.95 -7.81 -18.60
C LEU A 60 3.26 -9.22 -18.08
N GLY A 61 2.43 -9.79 -17.20
CA GLY A 61 2.65 -11.13 -16.70
C GLY A 61 1.47 -11.70 -15.90
N VAL A 62 1.30 -13.01 -15.97
CA VAL A 62 0.27 -13.76 -15.25
C VAL A 62 0.94 -14.95 -14.57
N GLN A 63 0.70 -15.15 -13.27
CA GLN A 63 1.16 -16.28 -12.48
C GLN A 63 -0.06 -16.98 -11.85
N PRO A 64 -0.71 -17.92 -12.57
CA PRO A 64 -1.92 -18.61 -12.10
C PRO A 64 -1.74 -19.33 -10.76
N LYS A 65 -0.60 -20.02 -10.56
CA LYS A 65 -0.30 -20.79 -9.34
C LYS A 65 -0.27 -19.91 -8.08
N ASP A 66 0.25 -18.70 -8.21
CA ASP A 66 0.29 -17.70 -7.14
C ASP A 66 -1.00 -16.85 -7.10
N ARG A 67 -1.86 -16.95 -8.13
CA ARG A 67 -3.01 -16.04 -8.38
C ARG A 67 -2.61 -14.56 -8.40
N HIS A 68 -1.58 -14.22 -9.19
CA HIS A 68 -1.09 -12.84 -9.36
C HIS A 68 -0.95 -12.44 -10.84
N LEU A 69 -1.20 -11.17 -11.16
CA LEU A 69 -1.10 -10.57 -12.49
C LEU A 69 -0.46 -9.18 -12.37
N LEU A 70 0.42 -8.84 -13.31
CA LEU A 70 0.98 -7.50 -13.46
C LEU A 70 0.31 -6.80 -14.63
N LEU A 71 -0.38 -5.69 -14.33
CA LEU A 71 -1.01 -4.80 -15.30
C LEU A 71 -0.12 -3.55 -15.49
N MET A 72 -0.09 -3.03 -16.71
CA MET A 72 0.51 -1.73 -17.03
C MET A 72 -0.52 -0.88 -17.77
N VAL A 73 -0.54 0.42 -17.47
CA VAL A 73 -1.29 1.44 -18.20
C VAL A 73 -0.29 2.43 -18.75
N ARG A 74 -0.29 2.62 -20.06
CA ARG A 74 0.54 3.62 -20.73
C ARG A 74 -0.29 4.88 -20.97
N GLN A 75 0.33 6.02 -20.71
CA GLN A 75 -0.16 7.36 -21.05
C GLN A 75 0.86 7.99 -21.98
N THR A 76 0.44 8.34 -23.19
CA THR A 76 1.25 9.16 -24.10
C THR A 76 1.53 10.50 -23.42
N ALA A 77 2.74 11.02 -23.54
CA ALA A 77 3.08 12.30 -22.94
C ALA A 77 2.38 13.47 -23.67
N ASP A 78 1.82 14.42 -22.91
CA ASP A 78 1.12 15.60 -23.45
C ASP A 78 2.01 16.54 -24.31
N ARG A 79 3.34 16.34 -24.28
CA ARG A 79 4.33 17.15 -25.01
C ARG A 79 5.32 16.24 -25.74
N ALA A 80 5.56 16.55 -27.01
CA ALA A 80 6.59 15.91 -27.81
C ALA A 80 7.96 16.00 -27.12
N GLY A 81 8.72 14.89 -27.13
CA GLY A 81 10.05 14.79 -26.51
C GLY A 81 10.06 14.35 -25.04
N LEU A 82 8.90 14.28 -24.37
CA LEU A 82 8.79 13.64 -23.05
C LEU A 82 8.47 12.14 -23.18
N PRO A 83 8.94 11.28 -22.26
CA PRO A 83 8.65 9.85 -22.28
C PRO A 83 7.21 9.54 -21.86
N ASP A 84 6.60 8.53 -22.48
CA ASP A 84 5.33 7.94 -22.04
C ASP A 84 5.37 7.59 -20.55
N ILE A 85 4.29 7.89 -19.83
CA ILE A 85 4.15 7.54 -18.42
C ILE A 85 3.52 6.15 -18.32
N LYS A 86 4.06 5.30 -17.44
CA LYS A 86 3.67 3.89 -17.31
C LYS A 86 3.32 3.56 -15.87
N ASP A 87 2.05 3.71 -15.51
CA ASP A 87 1.55 3.25 -14.22
C ASP A 87 1.45 1.71 -14.23
N LYS A 88 1.79 1.05 -13.12
CA LYS A 88 1.79 -0.41 -13.01
C LYS A 88 1.02 -0.86 -11.77
N PHE A 89 0.27 -1.95 -11.89
CA PHE A 89 -0.56 -2.49 -10.82
C PHE A 89 -0.29 -3.97 -10.65
N LEU A 90 0.10 -4.38 -9.44
CA LEU A 90 0.09 -5.78 -9.04
C LEU A 90 -1.32 -6.13 -8.56
N CYS A 91 -2.02 -6.91 -9.38
CA CYS A 91 -3.31 -7.50 -9.03
C CYS A 91 -3.05 -8.91 -8.48
N GLY A 92 -3.71 -9.31 -7.40
CA GLY A 92 -3.53 -10.67 -6.88
C GLY A 92 -4.57 -11.08 -5.87
N HIS A 93 -4.46 -12.31 -5.38
CA HIS A 93 -5.24 -12.80 -4.25
C HIS A 93 -4.34 -13.01 -3.04
N ASP A 94 -4.70 -12.44 -1.91
CA ASP A 94 -4.05 -12.67 -0.63
C ASP A 94 -5.04 -13.19 0.40
N GLU A 95 -4.72 -14.32 1.00
CA GLU A 95 -5.54 -15.02 1.99
C GLU A 95 -6.98 -15.27 1.54
N ARG A 96 -7.89 -14.38 1.90
CA ARG A 96 -9.33 -14.45 1.65
C ARG A 96 -9.83 -13.49 0.58
N HIS A 97 -9.01 -12.51 0.18
CA HIS A 97 -9.43 -11.37 -0.64
C HIS A 97 -8.55 -11.16 -1.87
N TRP A 98 -9.14 -10.60 -2.92
CA TRP A 98 -8.38 -9.99 -4.01
C TRP A 98 -7.81 -8.62 -3.56
N PHE A 99 -6.73 -8.18 -4.21
CA PHE A 99 -6.11 -6.89 -3.95
C PHE A 99 -5.52 -6.29 -5.23
N VAL A 100 -5.35 -4.96 -5.18
CA VAL A 100 -4.66 -4.16 -6.20
C VAL A 100 -3.64 -3.29 -5.48
N ALA A 101 -2.37 -3.38 -5.86
CA ALA A 101 -1.30 -2.53 -5.33
C ALA A 101 -0.62 -1.75 -6.47
N GLY A 102 -0.51 -0.43 -6.31
CA GLY A 102 0.25 0.42 -7.24
C GLY A 102 1.75 0.15 -7.10
N VAL A 103 2.44 -0.10 -8.19
CA VAL A 103 3.88 -0.41 -8.20
C VAL A 103 4.67 0.89 -8.46
N PRO A 104 5.65 1.25 -7.62
CA PRO A 104 6.40 2.51 -7.78
C PRO A 104 7.06 2.64 -9.16
N GLU A 105 6.90 3.79 -9.81
CA GLU A 105 7.32 4.01 -11.19
C GLU A 105 8.85 4.01 -11.34
N ALA A 106 9.57 4.39 -10.27
CA ALA A 106 11.03 4.35 -10.18
C ALA A 106 11.60 2.91 -10.16
N ALA A 107 10.78 1.88 -9.94
CA ALA A 107 11.25 0.50 -9.91
C ALA A 107 11.23 -0.13 -11.32
N PRO A 108 12.33 -0.77 -11.78
CA PRO A 108 12.41 -1.42 -13.09
C PRO A 108 11.62 -2.76 -13.09
N VAL A 109 10.31 -2.64 -13.17
CA VAL A 109 9.36 -3.77 -13.09
C VAL A 109 8.84 -4.17 -14.46
N SER A 110 9.01 -5.44 -14.80
CA SER A 110 8.59 -6.10 -16.04
C SER A 110 7.87 -7.45 -15.80
N SER A 111 7.79 -7.91 -14.56
CA SER A 111 7.21 -9.21 -14.20
C SER A 111 6.54 -9.16 -12.83
N VAL A 112 5.62 -10.10 -12.57
CA VAL A 112 5.00 -10.27 -11.24
C VAL A 112 6.05 -10.44 -10.12
N VAL A 113 7.17 -11.11 -10.40
CA VAL A 113 8.26 -11.26 -9.41
C VAL A 113 8.89 -9.90 -9.11
N THR A 114 9.30 -9.15 -10.13
CA THR A 114 9.91 -7.82 -9.93
C THR A 114 8.92 -6.83 -9.32
N ALA A 115 7.61 -6.96 -9.55
CA ALA A 115 6.57 -6.19 -8.88
C ALA A 115 6.48 -6.49 -7.38
N LYS A 116 6.48 -7.77 -6.99
CA LYS A 116 6.51 -8.19 -5.57
C LYS A 116 7.77 -7.68 -4.86
N GLU A 117 8.93 -7.75 -5.50
CA GLU A 117 10.19 -7.21 -4.94
C GLU A 117 10.15 -5.68 -4.82
N ALA A 118 9.62 -4.96 -5.81
CA ALA A 118 9.49 -3.49 -5.78
C ALA A 118 8.58 -2.99 -4.65
N LEU A 119 7.52 -3.76 -4.33
CA LEU A 119 6.58 -3.46 -3.25
C LEU A 119 7.14 -3.68 -1.84
N LYS A 120 8.31 -4.33 -1.70
CA LYS A 120 8.95 -4.51 -0.39
C LYS A 120 9.47 -3.17 0.17
N PRO A 121 9.36 -2.93 1.50
CA PRO A 121 10.05 -1.82 2.16
C PRO A 121 11.56 -1.87 1.89
N ASP A 122 12.24 -0.72 1.86
CA ASP A 122 13.69 -0.66 1.61
C ASP A 122 14.45 -1.53 2.63
N LEU A 123 14.13 -1.40 3.92
CA LEU A 123 14.69 -2.22 5.00
C LEU A 123 14.63 -3.74 4.74
N VAL A 124 13.56 -4.25 4.11
CA VAL A 124 13.46 -5.67 3.74
C VAL A 124 14.39 -5.99 2.57
N ARG A 125 14.46 -5.11 1.56
CA ARG A 125 15.37 -5.28 0.42
C ARG A 125 16.83 -5.24 0.85
N ASP A 126 17.18 -4.36 1.79
CA ASP A 126 18.52 -4.23 2.35
C ASP A 126 18.91 -5.49 3.14
N LEU A 127 18.05 -5.96 4.05
CA LEU A 127 18.25 -7.20 4.82
C LEU A 127 18.31 -8.47 3.95
N GLU A 128 17.70 -8.47 2.76
CA GLU A 128 17.82 -9.56 1.80
C GLU A 128 19.01 -9.40 0.82
N SER A 129 19.63 -8.22 0.72
CA SER A 129 20.65 -7.92 -0.31
C SER A 129 21.90 -8.80 -0.18
N GLY A 130 22.32 -9.11 1.06
CA GLY A 130 23.44 -10.02 1.36
C GLY A 130 23.06 -11.49 1.51
N LYS A 131 21.76 -11.86 1.53
CA LYS A 131 21.33 -13.24 1.83
C LYS A 131 21.25 -14.09 0.55
N LYS A 132 22.07 -15.15 0.45
CA LYS A 132 22.02 -16.19 -0.60
C LYS A 132 20.81 -17.15 -0.47
N GLY A 133 19.63 -16.61 -0.16
CA GLY A 133 18.38 -17.37 -0.10
C GLY A 133 17.91 -17.80 -1.48
N LYS A 134 17.27 -18.98 -1.59
CA LYS A 134 16.62 -19.42 -2.84
C LYS A 134 15.57 -18.36 -3.23
N ARG A 135 15.78 -17.67 -4.37
CA ARG A 135 14.94 -16.57 -4.91
C ARG A 135 13.43 -16.88 -4.93
N LYS A 136 13.08 -18.17 -5.04
CA LYS A 136 11.71 -18.73 -4.97
C LYS A 136 11.00 -18.54 -3.61
N ASN A 137 11.75 -18.39 -2.51
CA ASN A 137 11.19 -18.24 -1.16
C ASN A 137 11.05 -16.77 -0.71
N ARG A 138 11.80 -15.83 -1.32
CA ARG A 138 11.81 -14.39 -0.98
C ARG A 138 10.46 -13.69 -1.16
N ASN A 139 9.52 -14.29 -1.89
CA ASN A 139 8.17 -13.75 -2.13
C ASN A 139 7.05 -14.54 -1.42
N ARG A 140 7.40 -15.40 -0.45
CA ARG A 140 6.43 -15.98 0.49
C ARG A 140 6.04 -14.94 1.54
N ARG A 141 4.85 -15.07 2.15
CA ARG A 141 4.45 -14.18 3.26
C ARG A 141 5.28 -14.36 4.52
N LYS A 142 5.82 -15.56 4.78
CA LYS A 142 6.66 -15.84 5.93
C LYS A 142 8.05 -16.25 5.46
N THR A 143 9.06 -15.54 5.93
CA THR A 143 10.49 -15.74 5.67
C THR A 143 11.27 -15.45 6.95
N GLU A 144 12.54 -15.83 6.98
CA GLU A 144 13.48 -15.47 8.07
C GLU A 144 13.73 -13.95 8.18
N THR A 145 13.39 -13.16 7.15
CA THR A 145 13.59 -11.69 7.15
C THR A 145 12.31 -10.93 7.49
N PHE A 146 11.13 -11.50 7.22
CA PHE A 146 9.85 -10.86 7.51
C PHE A 146 8.66 -11.84 7.53
N ILE A 147 7.62 -11.45 8.26
CA ILE A 147 6.25 -11.93 8.11
C ILE A 147 5.42 -10.80 7.46
N ARG A 148 4.53 -11.12 6.51
CA ARG A 148 3.65 -10.14 5.82
C ARG A 148 2.18 -10.46 6.06
N GLN A 149 1.39 -9.44 6.38
CA GLN A 149 -0.07 -9.48 6.49
C GLN A 149 -0.63 -8.21 5.85
N GLY A 150 -1.41 -8.34 4.77
CA GLY A 150 -1.86 -7.19 3.99
C GLY A 150 -0.69 -6.31 3.50
N GLU A 151 -0.79 -4.99 3.71
CA GLU A 151 0.25 -4.01 3.40
C GLU A 151 1.45 -4.00 4.37
N TRP A 152 1.37 -4.75 5.48
CA TRP A 152 2.35 -4.69 6.57
C TRP A 152 3.39 -5.80 6.50
N PHE A 153 4.63 -5.41 6.75
CA PHE A 153 5.80 -6.27 6.94
C PHE A 153 6.26 -6.16 8.39
N PHE A 154 6.38 -7.30 9.06
CA PHE A 154 6.88 -7.46 10.42
C PHE A 154 8.27 -8.07 10.34
N ILE A 155 9.29 -7.31 10.72
CA ILE A 155 10.70 -7.61 10.51
C ILE A 155 11.33 -7.94 11.86
N PRO A 156 11.81 -9.18 12.11
CA PRO A 156 12.38 -9.55 13.41
C PRO A 156 13.48 -8.59 13.84
N THR A 157 13.45 -8.18 15.11
CA THR A 157 14.45 -7.27 15.72
C THR A 157 15.24 -8.05 16.79
N PRO A 158 16.18 -8.93 16.39
CA PRO A 158 17.04 -9.65 17.33
C PRO A 158 17.95 -8.64 18.05
N GLY A 159 17.76 -8.51 19.36
CA GLY A 159 18.26 -7.39 20.17
C GLY A 159 17.15 -6.73 20.99
N GLY A 160 15.88 -6.89 20.59
CA GLY A 160 14.73 -6.45 21.38
C GLY A 160 14.44 -4.96 21.30
N VAL A 161 13.50 -4.53 22.16
CA VAL A 161 13.23 -3.14 22.52
C VAL A 161 13.03 -3.17 24.03
N ASP A 162 14.00 -2.63 24.77
CA ASP A 162 14.15 -2.91 26.21
C ASP A 162 13.24 -2.09 27.12
N ASP A 163 12.52 -1.11 26.57
CA ASP A 163 11.61 -0.26 27.34
C ASP A 163 10.19 -0.82 27.39
N GLU A 164 9.96 -1.74 28.34
CA GLU A 164 8.63 -2.29 28.65
C GLU A 164 7.64 -1.21 29.15
N GLN A 165 8.08 -0.01 29.57
CA GLN A 165 7.16 1.07 29.98
C GLN A 165 6.47 1.72 28.78
N LEU A 166 7.07 1.66 27.60
CA LEU A 166 6.48 2.14 26.34
C LEU A 166 5.48 1.14 25.73
N VAL A 167 5.34 -0.06 26.30
CA VAL A 167 4.49 -1.13 25.75
C VAL A 167 3.03 -0.84 26.00
N ARG A 168 2.32 -0.53 24.92
CA ARG A 168 0.87 -0.41 24.90
C ARG A 168 0.23 -1.72 24.44
N LYS A 169 -0.98 -1.99 24.92
CA LYS A 169 -1.72 -3.22 24.66
C LYS A 169 -2.96 -2.97 23.82
N ASN A 170 -3.25 -3.87 22.88
CA ASN A 170 -4.41 -3.78 21.98
C ASN A 170 -4.44 -2.46 21.17
N GLU A 171 -3.29 -2.04 20.67
CA GLU A 171 -3.17 -0.82 19.86
C GLU A 171 -3.54 -1.10 18.39
N PRO A 172 -4.27 -0.18 17.72
CA PRO A 172 -4.51 -0.26 16.29
C PRO A 172 -3.27 0.16 15.51
N LEU A 173 -3.01 -0.56 14.42
CA LEU A 173 -2.07 -0.19 13.36
C LEU A 173 -2.87 0.03 12.08
N ARG A 174 -2.91 1.26 11.56
CA ARG A 174 -3.85 1.67 10.51
C ARG A 174 -3.18 2.52 9.44
N ARG A 175 -3.63 2.37 8.19
CA ARG A 175 -3.40 3.34 7.13
C ARG A 175 -4.72 4.02 6.75
N GLY A 176 -4.71 5.35 6.77
CA GLY A 176 -5.85 6.18 6.34
C GLY A 176 -7.18 5.76 6.98
N ARG A 177 -8.16 5.38 6.16
CA ARG A 177 -9.50 5.00 6.60
C ARG A 177 -9.78 3.49 6.64
N GLY A 178 -8.81 2.63 6.32
CA GLY A 178 -8.98 1.16 6.31
C GLY A 178 -9.31 0.55 7.68
N LYS A 179 -9.64 -0.75 7.73
CA LYS A 179 -9.77 -1.49 9.00
C LYS A 179 -8.37 -1.65 9.63
N PRO A 180 -8.17 -1.32 10.93
CA PRO A 180 -6.87 -1.46 11.57
C PRO A 180 -6.50 -2.93 11.76
N HIS A 181 -5.20 -3.21 11.77
CA HIS A 181 -4.68 -4.42 12.41
C HIS A 181 -4.64 -4.14 13.93
N LEU A 182 -5.12 -5.06 14.75
CA LEU A 182 -5.06 -4.95 16.20
C LEU A 182 -3.85 -5.72 16.72
N CYS A 183 -2.90 -5.00 17.31
CA CYS A 183 -1.64 -5.52 17.83
C CYS A 183 -1.74 -5.74 19.34
N GLU A 184 -1.44 -6.94 19.81
CA GLU A 184 -1.53 -7.31 21.23
C GLU A 184 -0.55 -6.50 22.09
N PHE A 185 0.67 -6.30 21.61
CA PHE A 185 1.69 -5.44 22.22
C PHE A 185 2.34 -4.56 21.14
N LEU A 186 2.45 -3.26 21.40
CA LEU A 186 2.98 -2.27 20.46
C LEU A 186 3.78 -1.17 21.18
N ILE A 187 4.93 -0.79 20.61
CA ILE A 187 5.75 0.37 20.99
C ILE A 187 5.79 1.35 19.82
N ARG A 188 5.72 2.65 20.11
CA ARG A 188 5.95 3.74 19.14
C ARG A 188 7.17 4.54 19.61
N ALA A 189 8.23 4.53 18.81
CA ALA A 189 9.50 5.18 19.13
C ALA A 189 9.85 6.25 18.10
N GLY A 190 10.20 7.45 18.58
CA GLY A 190 10.47 8.62 17.74
C GLY A 190 9.24 9.08 16.94
N GLY A 191 9.48 9.61 15.75
CA GLY A 191 8.49 10.32 14.93
C GLY A 191 8.67 11.84 15.01
N THR A 192 7.87 12.56 14.22
CA THR A 192 7.79 14.03 14.26
C THR A 192 6.44 14.45 14.81
N THR A 193 6.42 15.27 15.86
CA THR A 193 5.19 15.85 16.39
C THR A 193 4.52 16.72 15.33
N VAL A 194 3.27 16.41 15.01
CA VAL A 194 2.44 17.15 14.03
C VAL A 194 1.07 17.51 14.58
N TYR A 195 0.53 18.61 14.06
CA TYR A 195 -0.82 19.12 14.32
C TYR A 195 -1.72 18.77 13.15
N VAL A 196 -2.69 17.90 13.39
CA VAL A 196 -3.65 17.39 12.40
C VAL A 196 -5.00 18.07 12.58
N CYS A 197 -5.65 18.44 11.49
CA CYS A 197 -7.05 18.90 11.46
C CYS A 197 -7.72 18.46 10.15
N GLY A 198 -9.01 18.75 9.96
CA GLY A 198 -9.74 18.36 8.74
C GLY A 198 -9.14 18.91 7.44
N GLN A 199 -8.54 20.10 7.51
CA GLN A 199 -7.88 20.81 6.40
C GLN A 199 -6.44 20.31 6.17
N HIS A 200 -5.76 19.83 7.21
CA HIS A 200 -4.40 19.28 7.16
C HIS A 200 -4.38 17.84 7.66
N PRO A 201 -4.94 16.89 6.88
CA PRO A 201 -5.08 15.50 7.32
C PRO A 201 -3.74 14.79 7.52
N ASN A 202 -2.67 15.20 6.83
CA ASN A 202 -1.31 14.65 6.98
C ASN A 202 -0.47 15.35 8.09
N GLY A 203 -1.08 16.28 8.83
CA GLY A 203 -0.44 17.04 9.89
C GLY A 203 0.56 18.10 9.40
N LEU A 204 0.65 19.19 10.16
CA LEU A 204 1.69 20.21 10.03
C LEU A 204 2.68 20.08 11.19
N THR A 205 3.98 20.22 10.92
CA THR A 205 4.96 20.48 11.98
C THR A 205 4.65 21.79 12.70
N GLU A 206 5.23 22.00 13.89
CA GLU A 206 5.09 23.25 14.64
C GLU A 206 5.40 24.49 13.76
N ALA A 207 6.52 24.48 13.03
CA ALA A 207 6.93 25.58 12.16
C ALA A 207 5.96 25.84 10.99
N GLU A 208 5.40 24.78 10.41
CA GLU A 208 4.38 24.89 9.35
C GLU A 208 3.06 25.42 9.92
N ARG A 209 2.62 24.94 11.10
CA ARG A 209 1.43 25.46 11.79
C ARG A 209 1.61 26.94 12.13
N GLN A 210 2.75 27.35 12.70
CA GLN A 210 3.00 28.76 12.99
C GLN A 210 3.00 29.64 11.73
N THR A 211 3.57 29.15 10.62
CA THR A 211 3.52 29.84 9.32
C THR A 211 2.08 29.97 8.81
N LEU A 212 1.25 28.94 8.96
CA LEU A 212 -0.17 28.99 8.63
C LEU A 212 -0.91 30.01 9.51
N LEU A 213 -0.74 29.97 10.83
CA LEU A 213 -1.42 30.86 11.76
C LEU A 213 -1.06 32.34 11.53
N LYS A 214 0.18 32.65 11.16
CA LYS A 214 0.61 34.01 10.74
C LYS A 214 -0.10 34.50 9.47
N ARG A 215 -0.39 33.60 8.53
CA ARG A 215 -1.08 33.92 7.26
C ARG A 215 -2.60 33.90 7.37
N ASN A 216 -3.14 33.08 8.27
CA ASN A 216 -4.56 32.91 8.52
C ASN A 216 -4.81 32.71 10.03
N PRO A 217 -4.96 33.80 10.80
CA PRO A 217 -5.21 33.70 12.25
C PRO A 217 -6.50 32.95 12.61
N ALA A 218 -7.49 32.90 11.70
CA ALA A 218 -8.72 32.14 11.93
C ALA A 218 -8.50 30.61 11.93
N ALA A 219 -7.35 30.13 11.43
CA ALA A 219 -6.99 28.72 11.47
C ALA A 219 -6.69 28.19 12.88
N ASP A 220 -6.46 29.06 13.88
CA ASP A 220 -6.23 28.59 15.26
C ASP A 220 -7.48 27.93 15.86
N LYS A 221 -8.67 28.38 15.43
CA LYS A 221 -9.98 27.84 15.85
C LYS A 221 -10.36 26.52 15.17
N TRP A 222 -9.47 25.92 14.37
CA TRP A 222 -9.72 24.61 13.77
C TRP A 222 -9.53 23.50 14.80
N ASN A 223 -10.19 22.34 14.58
CA ASN A 223 -10.12 21.19 15.49
C ASN A 223 -8.76 20.48 15.37
N TRP A 224 -7.72 21.10 15.90
CA TRP A 224 -6.35 20.58 15.93
C TRP A 224 -6.20 19.42 16.91
N ARG A 225 -5.41 18.43 16.53
CA ARG A 225 -4.98 17.31 17.37
C ARG A 225 -3.48 17.11 17.22
N VAL A 226 -2.78 16.87 18.32
CA VAL A 226 -1.35 16.51 18.29
C VAL A 226 -1.24 15.00 18.02
N MET A 227 -0.38 14.63 17.08
CA MET A 227 -0.11 13.25 16.64
C MET A 227 1.39 13.08 16.33
N GLN A 228 1.85 11.84 16.10
CA GLN A 228 3.22 11.56 15.63
C GLN A 228 3.18 11.12 14.17
N ARG A 229 3.93 11.83 13.32
CA ARG A 229 4.16 11.45 11.92
C ARG A 229 5.40 10.58 11.81
N ASP A 230 5.30 9.50 11.03
CA ASP A 230 6.37 8.53 10.78
C ASP A 230 7.11 7.98 12.05
N PRO A 231 6.42 7.61 13.15
CA PRO A 231 7.08 6.93 14.26
C PRO A 231 7.59 5.54 13.83
N THR A 232 8.71 5.08 14.39
CA THR A 232 9.11 3.68 14.23
C THR A 232 8.25 2.83 15.17
N VAL A 233 7.51 1.89 14.59
CA VAL A 233 6.60 1.02 15.34
C VAL A 233 7.22 -0.37 15.50
N PHE A 234 7.13 -0.91 16.71
CA PHE A 234 7.52 -2.30 17.02
C PHE A 234 6.32 -3.03 17.62
N VAL A 235 6.17 -4.32 17.30
CA VAL A 235 5.07 -5.16 17.78
C VAL A 235 5.57 -6.55 18.19
N ARG A 236 4.86 -7.21 19.11
CA ARG A 236 5.06 -8.61 19.48
C ARG A 236 3.75 -9.31 19.84
N GLY A 237 3.75 -10.64 19.90
CA GLY A 237 2.55 -11.43 20.22
C GLY A 237 1.58 -11.49 19.03
N ARG A 238 0.28 -11.46 19.31
CA ARG A 238 -0.77 -11.59 18.27
C ARG A 238 -0.96 -10.29 17.49
N VAL A 239 -1.07 -10.41 16.16
CA VAL A 239 -1.58 -9.34 15.28
C VAL A 239 -2.76 -9.88 14.50
N SER A 240 -3.92 -9.25 14.68
CA SER A 240 -5.21 -9.71 14.15
C SER A 240 -5.84 -8.66 13.22
N HIS A 241 -6.61 -9.12 12.24
CA HIS A 241 -7.32 -8.27 11.29
C HIS A 241 -8.60 -8.98 10.85
N ALA A 242 -9.61 -8.23 10.39
CA ALA A 242 -10.88 -8.83 9.98
C ALA A 242 -10.77 -9.65 8.68
N ASP A 243 -9.85 -9.25 7.80
CA ASP A 243 -9.73 -9.74 6.41
C ASP A 243 -8.50 -10.67 6.24
N HIS A 244 -7.69 -10.84 7.29
CA HIS A 244 -6.47 -11.65 7.29
C HIS A 244 -6.42 -12.61 8.50
N ALA A 245 -5.76 -13.75 8.32
CA ALA A 245 -5.54 -14.70 9.41
C ALA A 245 -4.61 -14.09 10.46
N THR A 246 -4.98 -14.19 11.74
CA THR A 246 -4.16 -13.74 12.88
C THR A 246 -2.78 -14.39 12.81
N ILE A 247 -1.74 -13.57 12.93
CA ILE A 247 -0.35 -14.02 13.05
C ILE A 247 0.11 -13.95 14.50
N HIS A 248 1.10 -14.76 14.86
CA HIS A 248 1.86 -14.63 16.10
C HIS A 248 3.29 -14.23 15.75
N LEU A 249 3.86 -13.33 16.55
CA LEU A 249 5.18 -12.74 16.36
C LEU A 249 6.05 -13.05 17.59
N ASP A 250 7.00 -13.95 17.38
CA ASP A 250 7.93 -14.42 18.40
C ASP A 250 8.98 -13.31 18.69
N GLY A 251 8.77 -12.57 19.78
CA GLY A 251 9.59 -11.41 20.13
C GLY A 251 9.30 -10.16 19.30
N TRP A 252 10.09 -9.11 19.51
CA TRP A 252 9.88 -7.80 18.88
C TRP A 252 10.16 -7.81 17.38
N HIS A 253 9.21 -7.27 16.63
CA HIS A 253 9.30 -7.07 15.19
C HIS A 253 9.09 -5.59 14.85
N ARG A 254 10.01 -4.99 14.10
CA ARG A 254 9.82 -3.67 13.50
C ARG A 254 8.77 -3.75 12.40
N VAL A 255 7.81 -2.84 12.44
CA VAL A 255 6.77 -2.72 11.42
C VAL A 255 7.26 -1.83 10.28
N ALA A 256 7.00 -2.25 9.04
CA ALA A 256 7.16 -1.43 7.85
C ALA A 256 5.96 -1.61 6.91
N MET A 257 5.50 -0.52 6.30
CA MET A 257 4.50 -0.56 5.23
C MET A 257 5.15 -0.95 3.90
N ASN A 258 4.41 -1.60 3.02
CA ASN A 258 4.78 -1.77 1.61
C ASN A 258 5.02 -0.39 0.93
N THR A 259 5.60 -0.40 -0.26
CA THR A 259 5.94 0.85 -0.98
C THR A 259 4.85 1.34 -1.94
N GLU A 260 3.63 0.80 -1.89
CA GLU A 260 2.60 1.13 -2.90
C GLU A 260 2.21 2.61 -2.88
N ASN A 261 2.30 3.25 -1.72
CA ASN A 261 2.06 4.69 -1.54
C ASN A 261 3.05 5.58 -2.32
N ARG A 262 4.19 5.03 -2.77
CA ARG A 262 5.17 5.71 -3.63
C ARG A 262 4.78 5.69 -5.11
N SER A 263 3.82 4.86 -5.51
CA SER A 263 3.27 4.93 -6.87
C SER A 263 2.39 6.16 -7.02
N ARG A 264 2.60 6.92 -8.08
CA ARG A 264 1.73 8.03 -8.52
C ARG A 264 0.25 7.63 -8.59
N ALA A 265 -0.04 6.37 -8.96
CA ALA A 265 -1.40 5.85 -9.00
C ALA A 265 -2.06 5.74 -7.60
N MET A 266 -1.28 5.55 -6.53
CA MET A 266 -1.77 5.35 -5.16
C MET A 266 -1.33 6.43 -4.15
N ALA A 267 -0.57 7.42 -4.59
CA ALA A 267 -0.07 8.55 -3.80
C ALA A 267 -1.20 9.45 -3.28
N SER A 268 -1.73 9.14 -2.08
CA SER A 268 -2.78 9.94 -1.43
C SER A 268 -2.84 9.84 0.11
N VAL A 269 -1.95 9.09 0.78
CA VAL A 269 -1.99 8.88 2.24
C VAL A 269 -0.59 8.77 2.84
N ALA A 270 -0.27 9.62 3.82
CA ALA A 270 0.90 9.47 4.70
C ALA A 270 0.57 8.57 5.91
N PHE A 271 1.58 8.01 6.58
CA PHE A 271 1.39 7.27 7.83
C PHE A 271 1.36 8.23 9.03
N LEU A 272 0.33 8.11 9.87
CA LEU A 272 0.00 9.00 10.98
C LEU A 272 -0.59 8.14 12.10
N ASP A 273 -0.13 8.28 13.36
CA ASP A 273 -0.68 7.60 14.56
C ASP A 273 -0.44 8.44 15.85
#